data_AF-A0A183G046-F1
#
_entry.id   AF-A0A183G046-F1
#
_cell.length_a   1.000
_cell.length_b   1.000
_cell.length_c   1.000
_cell.angle_alpha   90.00
_cell.angle_beta   90.00
_cell.angle_gamma   90.00
#
_symmetry.space_group_name_H-M   'P 1'
#
loop_
_entity.id
_entity.type
_entity.pdbx_description
1 polymer ?
#
loop_
_entity_poly.entity_id
_entity_poly.type
_entity_poly.pdbx_seq_one_letter_code
_entity_poly.pdbx_strand_id
1 'polypeptide(L)'
;MWIEVRRACEAVQNFEELESSTDCADLIREIEKFKWRIQNILKNQGKSPTDRAKLKANAEIPIDGVNVTVDQPLCDEATIISDIFGLNEMDALELVLSGESQKIHFDCLNRGLIAVVCYYDVHRLLAVLLRTMLEWDKDTMNESLRAFIEQNFVQRTMFQHLLRAFFSNSVLGVACCLCKAL
;
A
#
# COMPACT_ATOMS: atom_id res chain seq x y z
N MET A 1 -4.98 3.64 -2.04
CA MET A 1 -3.80 2.73 -1.99
C MET A 1 -2.57 3.30 -1.27
N TRP A 2 -1.97 4.44 -1.64
CA TRP A 2 -0.83 5.02 -0.89
C TRP A 2 -1.26 5.87 0.29
N ILE A 3 -2.23 6.77 0.09
CA ILE A 3 -2.71 7.67 1.15
C ILE A 3 -3.29 6.85 2.32
N GLU A 4 -4.11 5.85 2.01
CA GLU A 4 -4.76 5.00 3.01
C GLU A 4 -3.75 4.19 3.83
N VAL A 5 -2.74 3.60 3.17
CA VAL A 5 -1.69 2.84 3.87
C VAL A 5 -0.84 3.75 4.74
N ARG A 6 -0.55 4.97 4.26
CA ARG A 6 0.16 5.97 5.04
C ARG A 6 -0.61 6.36 6.29
N ARG A 7 -1.91 6.66 6.16
CA ARG A 7 -2.79 6.96 7.30
C ARG A 7 -2.87 5.79 8.29
N ALA A 8 -2.99 4.55 7.80
CA ALA A 8 -3.01 3.37 8.66
C ALA A 8 -1.67 3.18 9.41
N CYS A 9 -0.54 3.42 8.73
CA CYS A 9 0.78 3.39 9.36
C CYS A 9 0.91 4.47 10.44
N GLU A 10 0.49 5.70 10.15
CA GLU A 10 0.49 6.80 11.11
C GLU A 10 -0.41 6.50 12.33
N ALA A 11 -1.60 5.92 12.10
CA ALA A 11 -2.51 5.51 13.17
C ALA A 11 -1.87 4.45 14.09
N VAL A 12 -1.21 3.43 13.52
CA VAL A 12 -0.52 2.39 14.30
C VAL A 12 0.71 2.95 15.03
N GLN A 13 1.49 3.82 14.41
CA GLN A 13 2.68 4.39 15.05
C GLN A 13 2.37 5.34 16.20
N ASN A 14 1.25 6.03 16.15
CA ASN A 14 0.81 6.97 17.18
C ASN A 14 -0.18 6.33 18.18
N PHE A 15 -0.39 5.01 18.11
CA PHE A 15 -1.31 4.32 19.01
C PHE A 15 -0.64 4.06 20.37
N GLU A 16 -1.17 4.68 21.42
CA GLU A 16 -0.65 4.57 22.79
C GLU A 16 -1.59 3.77 23.74
N GLU A 17 -2.89 3.69 23.41
CA GLU A 17 -3.95 3.13 24.26
C GLU A 17 -4.05 1.59 24.18
N LEU A 18 -2.93 0.90 24.42
CA LEU A 18 -2.79 -0.56 24.27
C LEU A 18 -3.64 -1.38 25.26
N GLU A 19 -4.11 -0.80 26.36
CA GLU A 19 -4.91 -1.48 27.38
C GLU A 19 -6.43 -1.34 27.13
N SER A 20 -6.84 -0.25 26.47
CA SER A 20 -8.25 0.09 26.25
C SER A 20 -8.93 -0.86 25.28
N SER A 21 -9.97 -1.57 25.74
CA SER A 21 -10.69 -2.53 24.90
C SER A 21 -11.41 -1.87 23.72
N THR A 22 -11.91 -0.64 23.87
CA THR A 22 -12.64 0.05 22.81
C THR A 22 -11.68 0.54 21.73
N ASP A 23 -10.59 1.20 22.12
CA ASP A 23 -9.60 1.75 21.19
C ASP A 23 -8.86 0.62 20.45
N CYS A 24 -8.56 -0.48 21.14
CA CYS A 24 -8.03 -1.69 20.51
C CYS A 24 -9.01 -2.28 19.49
N ALA A 25 -10.31 -2.32 19.78
CA ALA A 25 -11.29 -2.85 18.83
C ALA A 25 -11.45 -1.95 17.59
N ASP A 26 -11.36 -0.63 17.75
CA ASP A 26 -11.36 0.32 16.64
C ASP A 26 -10.09 0.18 15.79
N LEU A 27 -8.93 0.05 16.43
CA LEU A 27 -7.66 -0.18 15.74
C LEU A 27 -7.64 -1.50 14.97
N ILE A 28 -8.19 -2.59 15.53
CA ILE A 28 -8.33 -3.87 14.83
C ILE A 28 -9.15 -3.68 13.55
N ARG A 29 -10.28 -2.97 13.63
CA ARG A 29 -11.13 -2.70 12.44
C ARG A 29 -10.39 -1.92 11.37
N GLU A 30 -9.53 -0.98 11.76
CA GLU A 30 -8.68 -0.24 10.82
C GLU A 30 -7.60 -1.12 10.18
N ILE A 31 -6.88 -1.92 10.97
CA ILE A 31 -5.83 -2.83 10.46
C ILE A 31 -6.42 -3.92 9.56
N GLU A 32 -7.62 -4.41 9.88
CA GLU A 32 -8.25 -5.51 9.15
C GLU A 32 -8.50 -5.17 7.67
N LYS A 33 -8.75 -3.90 7.34
CA LYS A 33 -8.85 -3.40 5.95
C LYS A 33 -7.60 -3.70 5.12
N PHE A 34 -6.42 -3.73 5.77
CA PHE A 34 -5.12 -3.94 5.13
C PHE A 34 -4.54 -5.34 5.38
N LYS A 35 -5.25 -6.21 6.11
CA LYS A 35 -4.79 -7.53 6.54
C LYS A 35 -4.13 -8.33 5.42
N TRP A 36 -4.80 -8.49 4.28
CA TRP A 36 -4.26 -9.27 3.16
C TRP A 36 -2.94 -8.66 2.63
N ARG A 37 -2.86 -7.33 2.58
CA ARG A 37 -1.68 -6.60 2.09
C ARG A 37 -0.51 -6.70 3.07
N ILE A 38 -0.78 -6.60 4.37
CA ILE A 38 0.22 -6.84 5.42
C ILE A 38 0.69 -8.30 5.37
N GLN A 39 -0.18 -9.24 5.03
CA GLN A 39 0.19 -10.65 4.84
C GLN A 39 0.97 -10.91 3.55
N ASN A 40 0.81 -10.04 2.54
CA ASN A 40 1.42 -10.20 1.23
C ASN A 40 2.14 -8.91 0.82
N ILE A 41 3.02 -8.40 1.69
CA ILE A 41 3.63 -7.07 1.55
C ILE A 41 4.14 -6.83 0.14
N LEU A 42 4.77 -7.82 -0.51
CA LEU A 42 5.42 -7.66 -1.81
C LEU A 42 4.58 -8.16 -2.99
N LYS A 43 3.28 -8.43 -2.79
CA LYS A 43 2.37 -8.85 -3.85
C LYS A 43 1.29 -7.82 -4.09
N ASN A 44 0.87 -7.75 -5.33
CA ASN A 44 -0.26 -6.95 -5.78
C ASN A 44 -1.49 -7.86 -5.95
N GLN A 45 -2.70 -7.33 -5.77
CA GLN A 45 -3.94 -8.10 -5.95
C GLN A 45 -4.17 -8.53 -7.41
N GLY A 46 -3.39 -7.98 -8.35
CA GLY A 46 -3.43 -8.30 -9.77
C GLY A 46 -4.31 -7.34 -10.57
N LYS A 47 -4.26 -7.50 -11.90
CA LYS A 47 -5.03 -6.68 -12.85
C LYS A 47 -6.49 -7.11 -12.90
N SER A 48 -7.37 -6.20 -13.29
CA SER A 48 -8.80 -6.45 -13.43
C SER A 48 -9.27 -5.96 -14.80
N PRO A 49 -9.63 -6.87 -15.74
CA PRO A 49 -10.16 -6.46 -17.04
C PRO A 49 -11.39 -5.56 -16.92
N THR A 50 -12.19 -5.75 -15.87
CA THR A 50 -13.36 -4.93 -15.55
C THR A 50 -12.95 -3.51 -15.15
N ASP A 51 -11.91 -3.34 -14.35
CA ASP A 51 -11.43 -2.02 -13.94
C ASP A 51 -10.64 -1.32 -15.05
N ARG A 52 -9.91 -2.09 -15.86
CA ARG A 52 -9.31 -1.61 -17.11
C ARG A 52 -10.33 -0.99 -18.05
N ALA A 53 -11.50 -1.60 -18.17
CA ALA A 53 -12.57 -1.09 -19.04
C ALA A 53 -13.21 0.22 -18.52
N LYS A 54 -13.08 0.52 -17.21
CA LYS A 54 -13.57 1.75 -16.59
C LYS A 54 -12.59 2.92 -16.76
N LEU A 55 -11.30 2.63 -16.93
CA LEU A 55 -10.24 3.63 -17.11
C LEU A 55 -10.30 4.22 -18.54
N LYS A 56 -11.17 5.21 -18.73
CA LYS A 56 -11.39 5.89 -20.02
C LYS A 56 -11.43 7.40 -19.82
N ALA A 57 -10.88 8.14 -20.79
CA ALA A 57 -10.93 9.60 -20.75
C ALA A 57 -12.37 10.12 -20.64
N ASN A 58 -12.54 11.16 -19.83
CA ASN A 58 -13.81 11.79 -19.44
C ASN A 58 -14.75 10.89 -18.62
N ALA A 59 -14.30 9.73 -18.14
CA ALA A 59 -15.06 8.98 -17.16
C ALA A 59 -14.96 9.65 -15.79
N GLU A 60 -16.05 9.59 -15.01
CA GLU A 60 -16.03 9.88 -13.58
C GLU A 60 -15.73 8.60 -12.82
N ILE A 61 -14.62 8.59 -12.07
CA ILE A 61 -14.20 7.46 -11.27
C ILE A 61 -14.30 7.85 -9.80
N PRO A 62 -15.06 7.11 -8.97
CA PRO A 62 -15.12 7.37 -7.54
C PRO A 62 -13.82 6.94 -6.87
N ILE A 63 -13.15 7.89 -6.23
CA ILE A 63 -11.91 7.69 -5.47
C ILE A 63 -12.13 8.30 -4.09
N ASP A 64 -12.05 7.49 -3.03
CA ASP A 64 -12.28 7.90 -1.64
C ASP A 64 -13.59 8.69 -1.42
N GLY A 65 -14.65 8.31 -2.15
CA GLY A 65 -15.97 8.96 -2.05
C GLY A 65 -16.13 10.25 -2.87
N VAL A 66 -15.11 10.65 -3.63
CA VAL A 66 -15.15 11.80 -4.55
C VAL A 66 -15.07 11.32 -5.98
N ASN A 67 -15.97 11.79 -6.85
CA ASN A 67 -15.89 11.51 -8.28
C ASN A 67 -14.79 12.37 -8.91
N VAL A 68 -13.78 11.73 -9.48
CA VAL A 68 -12.69 12.38 -10.20
C VAL A 68 -12.89 12.14 -11.69
N THR A 69 -12.98 13.23 -12.47
CA THR A 69 -12.96 13.15 -13.93
C THR A 69 -11.53 12.91 -14.40
N VAL A 70 -11.30 11.81 -15.13
CA VAL A 70 -9.97 11.45 -15.62
C VAL A 70 -9.75 11.90 -17.06
N ASP A 71 -8.61 12.52 -17.34
CA ASP A 71 -8.21 12.89 -18.70
C ASP A 71 -7.41 11.75 -19.39
N GLN A 72 -7.15 11.88 -20.69
CA GLN A 72 -6.43 10.86 -21.44
C GLN A 72 -4.99 10.65 -20.90
N PRO A 73 -4.18 11.69 -20.61
CA PRO A 73 -2.86 11.51 -20.01
C PRO A 73 -2.88 10.73 -18.69
N LEU A 74 -3.84 10.98 -17.81
CA LEU A 74 -3.97 10.25 -16.55
C LEU A 74 -4.34 8.78 -16.79
N CYS A 75 -5.22 8.50 -17.75
CA CYS A 75 -5.56 7.13 -18.15
C CYS A 75 -4.35 6.37 -18.70
N ASP A 76 -3.54 7.02 -19.53
CA ASP A 76 -2.36 6.43 -20.15
C ASP A 76 -1.29 6.10 -19.09
N GLU A 77 -1.04 7.04 -18.16
CA GLU A 77 -0.08 6.82 -17.07
C GLU A 77 -0.54 5.72 -16.11
N ALA A 78 -1.80 5.73 -15.68
CA ALA A 78 -2.35 4.69 -14.82
C ALA A 78 -2.31 3.31 -15.50
N THR A 79 -2.57 3.26 -16.81
CA THR A 79 -2.40 2.07 -17.64
C THR A 79 -0.97 1.55 -17.62
N ILE A 80 0.01 2.44 -17.84
CA ILE A 80 1.45 2.10 -17.82
C ILE A 80 1.86 1.57 -16.44
N ILE A 81 1.48 2.26 -15.36
CA ILE A 81 1.79 1.86 -13.98
C ILE A 81 1.18 0.49 -13.66
N SER A 82 -0.09 0.26 -14.02
CA SER A 82 -0.75 -1.03 -13.88
C SER A 82 0.01 -2.13 -14.64
N ASP A 83 0.47 -1.83 -15.86
CA ASP A 83 1.16 -2.79 -16.69
C ASP A 83 2.56 -3.16 -16.18
N ILE A 84 3.31 -2.18 -15.68
CA ILE A 84 4.67 -2.36 -15.14
C ILE A 84 4.64 -3.17 -13.84
N PHE A 85 3.73 -2.85 -12.92
CA PHE A 85 3.71 -3.45 -11.58
C PHE A 85 2.70 -4.60 -11.44
N GLY A 86 1.86 -4.84 -12.44
CA GLY A 86 0.77 -5.82 -12.31
C GLY A 86 -0.26 -5.43 -11.25
N LEU A 87 -0.56 -4.13 -11.16
CA LEU A 87 -1.53 -3.57 -10.22
C LEU A 87 -2.94 -3.54 -10.83
N ASN A 88 -3.94 -3.54 -9.95
CA ASN A 88 -5.29 -3.16 -10.35
C ASN A 88 -5.27 -1.74 -10.93
N GLU A 89 -6.12 -1.48 -11.90
CA GLU A 89 -6.16 -0.20 -12.62
C GLU A 89 -6.63 0.96 -11.74
N MET A 90 -7.50 0.72 -10.76
CA MET A 90 -7.93 1.73 -9.77
C MET A 90 -6.81 2.05 -8.79
N ASP A 91 -6.06 1.03 -8.36
CA ASP A 91 -4.87 1.21 -7.53
C ASP A 91 -3.80 2.02 -8.27
N ALA A 92 -3.55 1.69 -9.54
CA ALA A 92 -2.61 2.43 -10.38
C ALA A 92 -3.04 3.88 -10.59
N LEU A 93 -4.34 4.13 -10.79
CA LEU A 93 -4.90 5.49 -10.89
C LEU A 93 -4.71 6.29 -9.60
N GLU A 94 -5.00 5.69 -8.43
CA GLU A 94 -4.80 6.35 -7.13
C GLU A 94 -3.32 6.69 -6.87
N LEU A 95 -2.38 5.85 -7.34
CA LEU A 95 -0.95 6.18 -7.27
C LEU A 95 -0.57 7.38 -8.13
N VAL A 96 -1.08 7.46 -9.35
CA VAL A 96 -0.76 8.58 -10.24
C VAL A 96 -1.33 9.88 -9.69
N LEU A 97 -2.55 9.85 -9.16
CA LEU A 97 -3.15 11.00 -8.46
C LEU A 97 -2.40 11.36 -7.18
N SER A 98 -1.94 10.37 -6.41
CA SER A 98 -1.06 10.59 -5.27
C SER A 98 0.23 11.25 -5.72
N GLY A 99 0.84 10.78 -6.82
CA GLY A 99 2.03 11.39 -7.41
C GLY A 99 1.81 12.85 -7.83
N GLU A 100 0.65 13.19 -8.38
CA GLU A 100 0.30 14.59 -8.69
C GLU A 100 0.23 15.43 -7.41
N SER A 101 -0.42 14.93 -6.36
CA SER A 101 -0.53 15.63 -5.07
C SER A 101 0.83 15.86 -4.40
N GLN A 102 1.79 14.95 -4.64
CA GLN A 102 3.11 15.00 -4.03
C GLN A 102 4.13 15.80 -4.85
N LYS A 103 3.79 16.29 -6.06
CA LYS A 103 4.70 17.08 -6.90
C LYS A 103 5.40 18.23 -6.19
N ILE A 104 4.72 18.88 -5.24
CA ILE A 104 5.29 19.99 -4.46
C ILE A 104 6.54 19.59 -3.65
N HIS A 105 6.73 18.29 -3.39
CA HIS A 105 7.87 17.75 -2.64
C HIS A 105 9.00 17.22 -3.54
N PHE A 106 8.79 17.19 -4.86
CA PHE A 106 9.74 16.62 -5.82
C PHE A 106 10.02 17.60 -6.95
N ASP A 107 11.15 18.29 -6.86
CA ASP A 107 11.63 19.12 -7.97
C ASP A 107 11.99 18.22 -9.16
N CYS A 108 11.50 18.59 -10.35
CA CYS A 108 11.84 17.97 -11.64
C CYS A 108 11.34 16.54 -11.91
N LEU A 109 10.52 15.93 -11.05
CA LEU A 109 9.88 14.64 -11.35
C LEU A 109 8.45 14.84 -11.88
N ASN A 110 8.09 14.07 -12.91
CA ASN A 110 6.70 13.99 -13.34
C ASN A 110 5.89 13.10 -12.37
N ARG A 111 4.56 13.27 -12.37
CA ARG A 111 3.67 12.54 -11.45
C ARG A 111 3.76 11.02 -11.60
N GLY A 112 4.01 10.51 -12.80
CA GLY A 112 4.19 9.08 -13.05
C GLY A 112 5.43 8.51 -12.36
N LEU A 113 6.56 9.23 -12.37
CA LEU A 113 7.76 8.85 -11.62
C LEU A 113 7.54 8.97 -10.10
N ILE A 114 6.82 9.99 -9.66
CA ILE A 114 6.46 10.10 -8.23
C ILE A 114 5.51 8.96 -7.83
N ALA A 115 4.61 8.52 -8.71
CA ALA A 115 3.76 7.35 -8.49
C ALA A 115 4.57 6.06 -8.27
N VAL A 116 5.70 5.89 -8.98
CA VAL A 116 6.65 4.80 -8.73
C VAL A 116 7.27 4.91 -7.33
N VAL A 117 7.64 6.12 -6.90
CA VAL A 117 8.15 6.35 -5.54
C VAL A 117 7.08 5.99 -4.50
N CYS A 118 5.85 6.48 -4.68
CA CYS A 118 4.72 6.16 -3.81
C CYS A 118 4.47 4.65 -3.77
N TYR A 119 4.53 3.94 -4.90
CA TYR A 119 4.37 2.49 -4.96
C TYR A 119 5.36 1.74 -4.05
N TYR A 120 6.66 2.08 -4.11
CA TYR A 120 7.64 1.46 -3.23
C TYR A 120 7.49 1.91 -1.77
N ASP A 121 7.07 3.16 -1.55
CA ASP A 121 6.80 3.65 -0.20
C ASP A 121 5.60 2.92 0.43
N VAL A 122 4.58 2.53 -0.33
CA VAL A 122 3.48 1.67 0.18
C VAL A 122 4.02 0.37 0.77
N HIS A 123 4.91 -0.33 0.04
CA HIS A 123 5.49 -1.58 0.53
C HIS A 123 6.34 -1.37 1.78
N ARG A 124 7.10 -0.28 1.82
CA ARG A 124 7.86 0.14 3.01
C ARG A 124 6.92 0.42 4.20
N LEU A 125 5.84 1.17 4.00
CA LEU A 125 4.87 1.51 5.04
C LEU A 125 4.14 0.28 5.57
N LEU A 126 3.74 -0.67 4.72
CA LEU A 126 3.17 -1.94 5.16
C LEU A 126 4.14 -2.75 6.03
N ALA A 127 5.44 -2.72 5.69
CA ALA A 127 6.47 -3.36 6.51
C ALA A 127 6.70 -2.64 7.83
N VAL A 128 6.66 -1.30 7.86
CA VAL A 128 6.72 -0.51 9.09
C VAL A 128 5.53 -0.81 9.98
N LEU A 129 4.31 -0.82 9.44
CA LEU A 129 3.08 -1.16 10.15
C LEU A 129 3.19 -2.54 10.81
N LEU A 130 3.60 -3.56 10.05
CA LEU A 130 3.85 -4.90 10.59
C LEU A 130 4.90 -4.88 11.70
N ARG A 131 6.03 -4.20 11.49
CA ARG A 131 7.11 -4.12 12.48
C ARG A 131 6.63 -3.49 13.79
N THR A 132 5.96 -2.34 13.72
CA THR A 132 5.44 -1.62 14.89
C THR A 132 4.50 -2.51 15.70
N MET A 133 3.56 -3.21 15.05
CA MET A 133 2.64 -4.12 15.75
C MET A 133 3.37 -5.29 16.45
N LEU A 134 4.48 -5.76 15.87
CA LEU A 134 5.27 -6.85 16.45
C LEU A 134 6.23 -6.36 17.55
N GLU A 135 6.53 -5.06 17.60
CA GLU A 135 7.39 -4.42 18.60
C GLU A 135 6.62 -4.04 19.88
N TRP A 136 5.28 -4.00 19.85
CA TRP A 136 4.48 -3.71 21.04
C TRP A 136 4.68 -4.74 22.15
N ASP A 137 4.69 -4.22 23.39
CA ASP A 137 4.83 -5.05 24.58
C ASP A 137 3.60 -5.95 24.75
N LYS A 138 3.84 -7.25 24.82
CA LYS A 138 2.79 -8.28 24.90
C LYS A 138 2.14 -8.38 26.26
N ASP A 139 2.80 -7.88 27.30
CA ASP A 139 2.34 -7.97 28.68
C ASP A 139 1.35 -6.84 29.01
N THR A 140 1.49 -5.69 28.36
CA THR A 140 0.59 -4.52 28.50
C THR A 140 -0.52 -4.48 27.47
N MET A 141 -0.36 -5.16 26.33
CA MET A 141 -1.34 -5.16 25.25
C MET A 141 -2.63 -5.92 25.60
N ASN A 142 -3.77 -5.33 25.23
CA ASN A 142 -5.09 -5.92 25.34
C ASN A 142 -5.15 -7.31 24.67
N GLU A 143 -5.81 -8.27 25.35
CA GLU A 143 -5.85 -9.66 24.91
C GLU A 143 -6.44 -9.83 23.50
N SER A 144 -7.45 -9.05 23.13
CA SER A 144 -8.09 -9.13 21.81
C SER A 144 -7.15 -8.68 20.68
N LEU A 145 -6.41 -7.58 20.90
CA LEU A 145 -5.42 -7.07 19.95
C LEU A 145 -4.24 -8.02 19.82
N ARG A 146 -3.75 -8.56 20.96
CA ARG A 146 -2.70 -9.58 20.98
C ARG A 146 -3.10 -10.81 20.17
N ALA A 147 -4.28 -11.38 20.45
CA ALA A 147 -4.78 -12.56 19.75
C ALA A 147 -4.94 -12.31 18.25
N PHE A 148 -5.43 -11.13 17.85
CA PHE A 148 -5.53 -10.74 16.46
C PHE A 148 -4.17 -10.69 15.76
N ILE A 149 -3.16 -10.06 16.36
CA ILE A 149 -1.81 -9.97 15.78
C ILE A 149 -1.17 -11.35 15.65
N GLU A 150 -1.23 -12.16 16.70
CA GLU A 150 -0.62 -13.49 16.73
C GLU A 150 -1.27 -14.44 15.72
N GLN A 151 -2.60 -14.44 15.65
CA GLN A 151 -3.34 -15.29 14.72
C GLN A 151 -3.07 -14.91 13.25
N ASN A 152 -2.92 -13.62 12.94
CA ASN A 152 -2.91 -13.15 11.55
C ASN A 152 -1.50 -12.87 11.00
N PHE A 153 -0.55 -12.46 11.83
CA PHE A 153 0.75 -11.97 11.37
C PHE A 153 1.95 -12.76 11.91
N VAL A 154 1.81 -13.44 13.04
CA VAL A 154 2.87 -14.29 13.62
C VAL A 154 2.75 -15.74 13.12
N GLN A 155 2.58 -15.91 11.81
CA GLN A 155 2.51 -17.23 11.18
C GLN A 155 3.85 -17.62 10.56
N ARG A 156 4.25 -18.89 10.67
CA ARG A 156 5.51 -19.40 10.05
C ARG A 156 5.58 -19.13 8.54
N THR A 157 4.43 -19.16 7.87
CA THR A 157 4.25 -18.84 6.45
C THR A 157 4.63 -17.40 6.13
N MET A 158 4.24 -16.44 6.99
CA MET A 158 4.61 -15.02 6.86
C MET A 158 6.12 -14.82 6.88
N PHE A 159 6.79 -15.38 7.90
CA PHE A 159 8.25 -15.31 8.00
C PHE A 159 8.94 -15.97 6.80
N GLN A 160 8.45 -17.13 6.36
CA GLN A 160 8.99 -17.80 5.17
C GLN A 160 8.82 -16.96 3.90
N HIS A 161 7.67 -16.29 3.72
CA HIS A 161 7.43 -15.42 2.58
C HIS A 161 8.35 -14.19 2.58
N LEU A 162 8.52 -13.54 3.74
CA LEU A 162 9.42 -12.39 3.89
C LEU A 162 10.89 -12.78 3.66
N LEU A 163 11.33 -13.91 4.22
CA LEU A 163 12.68 -14.43 4.00
C LEU A 163 12.92 -14.78 2.52
N ARG A 164 11.98 -15.50 1.88
CA ARG A 164 12.08 -15.82 0.45
C ARG A 164 12.19 -14.58 -0.40
N ALA A 165 11.42 -13.54 -0.09
CA ALA A 165 11.49 -12.30 -0.82
C ALA A 165 12.81 -11.55 -0.59
N PHE A 166 13.33 -11.54 0.64
CA PHE A 166 14.65 -10.97 0.95
C PHE A 166 15.76 -11.67 0.16
N PHE A 167 15.74 -13.01 0.10
CA PHE A 167 16.73 -13.78 -0.66
C PHE A 167 16.54 -13.66 -2.18
N SER A 168 15.30 -13.58 -2.67
CA SER A 168 14.99 -13.46 -4.10
C SER A 168 15.24 -12.06 -4.66
N ASN A 169 15.13 -10.99 -3.85
CA ASN A 169 15.26 -9.59 -4.28
C ASN A 169 16.64 -8.98 -4.01
N SER A 170 17.62 -9.77 -3.63
CA SER A 170 18.92 -9.27 -3.18
C SER A 170 19.78 -8.56 -4.25
N VAL A 171 19.39 -8.44 -5.53
CA VAL A 171 20.24 -7.71 -6.52
C VAL A 171 19.54 -6.88 -7.63
N LEU A 172 18.30 -7.10 -8.08
CA LEU A 172 17.92 -6.62 -9.45
C LEU A 172 16.63 -5.81 -9.66
N GLY A 173 15.72 -5.68 -8.68
CA GLY A 173 14.40 -5.07 -8.94
C GLY A 173 14.42 -3.56 -9.21
N VAL A 174 15.09 -2.79 -8.35
CA VAL A 174 15.07 -1.32 -8.40
C VAL A 174 15.86 -0.78 -9.59
N ALA A 175 16.98 -1.42 -9.96
CA ALA A 175 17.79 -1.02 -11.11
C ALA A 175 17.10 -1.32 -12.45
N CYS A 176 16.33 -2.41 -12.54
CA CYS A 176 15.69 -2.80 -13.81
C CYS A 176 14.51 -1.90 -14.20
N CYS A 177 13.80 -1.31 -13.24
CA CYS A 177 12.68 -0.39 -13.53
C CYS A 177 13.19 1.00 -13.99
N LEU A 178 14.27 1.51 -13.38
CA LEU A 178 14.89 2.78 -13.80
C LEU A 178 15.58 2.66 -15.17
N CYS A 179 16.23 1.54 -15.49
CA CYS A 179 16.86 1.33 -16.80
C CYS A 179 15.89 1.07 -17.97
N LYS A 180 14.60 0.82 -17.70
CA LYS A 180 13.59 0.66 -18.77
C LYS A 180 12.82 1.95 -19.05
N ALA A 181 12.99 2.98 -18.21
CA ALA A 181 12.32 4.28 -18.34
C ALA A 181 13.26 5.38 -18.89
N LEU A 182 14.50 5.04 -19.23
CA LEU A 182 15.50 5.86 -19.92
C LEU A 182 15.87 5.18 -21.24
#